data_AF-A0A9N9CFS8-F1
#
_entry.id   AF-A0A9N9CFS8-F1
#
_cell.length_a   1.000
_cell.length_b   1.000
_cell.length_c   1.000
_cell.angle_alpha   90.00
_cell.angle_beta   90.00
_cell.angle_gamma   90.00
#
_symmetry.space_group_name_H-M   'P 1'
#
loop_
_entity.id
_entity.type
_entity.pdbx_description
1 polymer ?
#
loop_
_entity_poly.entity_id
_entity_poly.type
_entity_poly.pdbx_seq_one_letter_code
_entity_poly.pdbx_strand_id
1 'polypeptide(L)'
;MKLLSKFESLSRSKLNKIAIVLSILTILWNLAEGVVSVCFGAENESVSLVFFGIDSFVEVTSSFADAIVTLVRNGKPDTTISGLIISSVTIFFMALLWLMKFSIAKLLNSSTMMSDSKCTLSCIQITLVLFLSSLIYSVWNDGWWIDSVAALILGLLFSKEGIGMILWAKSKDFDECKITITSEKIVDNNNIKEEGQ
;
A
#
# COMPACT_ATOMS: atom_id res chain seq x y z
N MET A 1 -25.93 -17.77 -3.45
CA MET A 1 -26.76 -17.89 -4.67
C MET A 1 -28.14 -17.20 -4.55
N LYS A 2 -28.96 -17.47 -3.52
CA LYS A 2 -30.30 -16.84 -3.33
C LYS A 2 -30.34 -15.30 -3.20
N LEU A 3 -29.24 -14.70 -2.74
CA LEU A 3 -29.14 -13.25 -2.55
C LEU A 3 -28.91 -12.52 -3.88
N LEU A 4 -28.05 -13.09 -4.74
CA LEU A 4 -27.78 -12.57 -6.08
C LEU A 4 -29.01 -12.66 -6.99
N SER A 5 -29.76 -13.77 -6.95
CA SER A 5 -31.00 -13.91 -7.73
C SER A 5 -32.09 -12.90 -7.32
N LYS A 6 -32.08 -12.46 -6.06
CA LYS A 6 -33.00 -11.42 -5.57
C LYS A 6 -32.66 -10.04 -6.15
N PHE A 7 -31.38 -9.71 -6.27
CA PHE A 7 -30.92 -8.46 -6.91
C PHE A 7 -31.19 -8.45 -8.41
N GLU A 8 -31.04 -9.58 -9.09
CA GLU A 8 -31.31 -9.72 -10.51
C GLU A 8 -32.78 -9.46 -10.86
N SER A 9 -33.71 -9.77 -9.94
CA SER A 9 -35.15 -9.50 -10.10
C SER A 9 -35.57 -8.05 -9.83
N LEU A 10 -34.66 -7.18 -9.40
CA LEU A 10 -34.95 -5.80 -8.99
C LEU A 10 -34.87 -4.81 -10.17
N SER A 11 -35.79 -3.84 -10.22
CA SER A 11 -35.76 -2.76 -11.21
C SER A 11 -34.50 -1.88 -11.09
N ARG A 12 -33.97 -1.39 -12.22
CA ARG A 12 -32.78 -0.51 -12.28
C ARG A 12 -32.84 0.67 -11.30
N SER A 13 -34.00 1.29 -11.13
CA SER A 13 -34.17 2.41 -10.19
C SER A 13 -34.00 1.99 -8.72
N LYS A 14 -34.39 0.76 -8.36
CA LYS A 14 -34.16 0.21 -7.02
C LYS A 14 -32.69 -0.19 -6.84
N LEU A 15 -32.09 -0.78 -7.88
CA LEU A 15 -30.67 -1.18 -7.86
C LEU A 15 -29.75 0.04 -7.71
N ASN A 16 -30.01 1.13 -8.43
CA ASN A 16 -29.26 2.38 -8.31
C ASN A 16 -29.38 2.98 -6.90
N LYS A 17 -30.57 2.97 -6.30
CA LYS A 17 -30.74 3.44 -4.92
C LYS A 17 -29.94 2.61 -3.93
N ILE A 18 -29.92 1.29 -4.10
CA ILE A 18 -29.12 0.40 -3.24
C ILE A 18 -27.63 0.66 -3.44
N ALA A 19 -27.16 0.79 -4.69
CA ALA A 19 -25.77 1.11 -4.98
C ALA A 19 -25.32 2.44 -4.34
N ILE A 20 -26.16 3.48 -4.43
CA ILE A 20 -25.90 4.78 -3.80
C ILE A 20 -25.83 4.65 -2.28
N VAL A 21 -26.79 3.94 -1.66
CA VAL A 21 -26.79 3.73 -0.19
C VAL A 21 -25.55 2.96 0.26
N LEU A 22 -25.17 1.91 -0.46
CA LEU A 22 -23.95 1.14 -0.17
C LEU A 22 -22.70 2.01 -0.28
N SER A 23 -22.59 2.81 -1.34
CA SER A 23 -21.45 3.72 -1.53
C SER A 23 -21.36 4.76 -0.40
N ILE A 24 -22.48 5.38 -0.01
CA ILE A 24 -22.52 6.32 1.12
C ILE A 24 -22.07 5.64 2.40
N LEU A 25 -22.54 4.41 2.65
CA LEU A 25 -22.17 3.66 3.84
C LEU A 25 -20.65 3.35 3.88
N THR A 26 -20.05 2.97 2.76
CA THR A 26 -18.60 2.76 2.67
C THR A 26 -17.82 4.05 2.96
N ILE A 27 -18.23 5.18 2.39
CA ILE A 27 -17.57 6.47 2.63
C ILE A 27 -17.65 6.87 4.11
N LEU A 28 -18.81 6.69 4.74
CA LEU A 28 -19.00 6.98 6.16
C LEU A 28 -18.15 6.04 7.05
N TRP A 29 -18.02 4.78 6.66
CA TRP A 29 -17.19 3.81 7.37
C TRP A 29 -15.71 4.19 7.31
N ASN A 30 -15.17 4.47 6.11
CA ASN A 30 -13.77 4.89 5.95
C ASN A 30 -13.48 6.17 6.75
N LEU A 31 -14.41 7.12 6.79
CA LEU A 31 -14.27 8.32 7.60
C LEU A 31 -14.24 8.01 9.11
N ALA A 32 -15.10 7.11 9.58
CA ALA A 32 -15.13 6.71 10.98
C ALA A 32 -13.84 5.97 11.39
N GLU A 33 -13.37 5.02 10.58
CA GLU A 33 -12.09 4.34 10.78
C GLU A 33 -10.93 5.33 10.79
N GLY A 34 -10.94 6.31 9.88
CA GLY A 34 -9.92 7.34 9.81
C GLY A 34 -9.85 8.18 11.10
N VAL A 35 -11.00 8.67 11.57
CA VAL A 35 -11.11 9.44 12.82
C VAL A 35 -10.65 8.62 14.02
N VAL A 36 -11.15 7.38 14.15
CA VAL A 36 -10.78 6.47 15.24
C VAL A 36 -9.28 6.21 15.23
N SER A 37 -8.71 5.93 14.06
CA SER A 37 -7.27 5.65 13.91
C SER A 37 -6.41 6.85 14.32
N VAL A 38 -6.79 8.08 13.99
CA VAL A 38 -6.07 9.28 14.44
C VAL A 38 -6.19 9.48 15.95
N CYS A 39 -7.39 9.35 16.53
CA CYS A 39 -7.59 9.52 17.97
C CYS A 39 -6.76 8.50 18.78
N PHE A 40 -6.91 7.21 18.47
CA PHE A 40 -6.16 6.15 19.14
C PHE A 40 -4.66 6.20 18.81
N GLY A 41 -4.29 6.65 17.61
CA GLY A 41 -2.90 6.83 17.21
C GLY A 41 -2.22 7.95 18.00
N ALA A 42 -2.92 9.07 18.25
CA ALA A 42 -2.41 10.18 19.05
C ALA A 42 -2.31 9.81 20.54
N GLU A 43 -3.27 9.04 21.07
CA GLU A 43 -3.23 8.57 22.46
C GLU A 43 -2.10 7.56 22.72
N ASN A 44 -1.81 6.67 21.78
CA ASN A 44 -0.81 5.61 21.93
C ASN A 44 0.53 5.93 21.27
N GLU A 45 0.75 7.19 20.86
CA GLU A 45 1.94 7.65 20.11
C GLU A 45 2.29 6.76 18.90
N SER A 46 1.26 6.14 18.30
CA SER A 46 1.43 5.21 17.18
C SER A 46 1.37 5.96 15.86
N VAL A 47 2.56 6.27 15.34
CA VAL A 47 2.73 6.93 14.04
C VAL A 47 2.01 6.17 12.92
N SER A 48 2.00 4.83 12.95
CA SER A 48 1.34 4.01 11.94
C SER A 48 -0.18 4.19 11.92
N LEU A 49 -0.83 4.29 13.09
CA LEU A 49 -2.28 4.49 13.18
C LEU A 49 -2.67 5.88 12.70
N VAL A 50 -1.87 6.90 13.05
CA VAL A 50 -2.08 8.26 12.57
C VAL A 50 -1.96 8.34 11.04
N PHE A 51 -0.95 7.68 10.46
CA PHE A 51 -0.79 7.62 9.00
C PHE A 51 -1.96 6.93 8.32
N PHE A 52 -2.44 5.80 8.88
CA PHE A 52 -3.62 5.11 8.34
C PHE A 52 -4.85 6.03 8.35
N GLY A 53 -5.05 6.78 9.44
CA GLY A 53 -6.16 7.71 9.52
C GLY A 53 -6.09 8.87 8.52
N ILE A 54 -4.89 9.43 8.29
CA ILE A 54 -4.66 10.47 7.29
C ILE A 54 -4.97 9.95 5.87
N ASP A 55 -4.55 8.73 5.55
CA ASP A 55 -4.81 8.10 4.26
C ASP A 55 -6.32 8.00 3.98
N SER A 56 -7.11 7.55 4.97
CA SER A 56 -8.58 7.50 4.85
C SER A 56 -9.20 8.87 4.54
N PHE A 57 -8.68 9.96 5.11
CA PHE A 57 -9.17 11.31 4.78
C PHE A 57 -8.84 11.69 3.32
N VAL A 58 -7.66 11.32 2.82
CA VAL A 58 -7.25 11.58 1.43
C VAL A 58 -8.16 10.80 0.46
N GLU A 59 -8.50 9.55 0.76
CA GLU A 59 -9.42 8.75 -0.05
C GLU A 59 -10.82 9.38 -0.12
N VAL A 60 -11.38 9.78 1.03
CA VAL A 60 -12.72 10.39 1.08
C VAL A 60 -12.74 11.72 0.33
N THR A 61 -11.75 12.58 0.58
CA THR A 61 -11.69 13.91 -0.05
C THR A 61 -11.45 13.85 -1.55
N SER A 62 -10.57 12.96 -2.02
CA SER A 62 -10.35 12.74 -3.45
C SER A 62 -11.58 12.18 -4.17
N SER A 63 -12.30 11.24 -3.54
CA SER A 63 -13.57 10.70 -4.08
C SER A 63 -14.65 11.78 -4.20
N PHE A 64 -14.78 12.66 -3.20
CA PHE A 64 -15.68 13.81 -3.26
C PHE A 64 -15.29 14.78 -4.38
N ALA A 65 -14.00 15.06 -4.53
CA ALA A 65 -13.50 15.94 -5.58
C ALA A 65 -13.81 15.37 -6.97
N ASP A 66 -13.56 14.08 -7.19
CA ASP A 66 -13.86 13.40 -8.46
C ASP A 66 -15.36 13.43 -8.80
N ALA A 67 -16.22 13.19 -7.80
CA ALA A 67 -17.67 13.28 -7.96
C ALA A 67 -18.13 14.70 -8.37
N ILE A 68 -17.60 15.74 -7.71
CA ILE A 68 -17.90 17.14 -8.06
C ILE A 68 -17.43 17.46 -9.48
N VAL A 69 -16.19 17.08 -9.83
CA VAL A 69 -15.61 17.34 -11.15
C VAL A 69 -16.42 16.64 -12.24
N THR A 70 -16.81 15.39 -12.02
CA THR A 70 -17.63 14.62 -12.96
C THR A 70 -18.99 15.28 -13.19
N LEU A 71 -19.63 15.77 -12.12
CA LEU A 71 -20.90 16.50 -12.22
C LEU A 71 -20.76 17.84 -12.96
N VAL A 72 -19.68 18.59 -12.71
CA VAL A 72 -19.47 19.91 -13.33
C VAL A 72 -19.08 19.77 -14.81
N ARG A 73 -18.26 18.77 -15.15
CA ARG A 73 -17.72 18.63 -16.51
C ARG A 73 -18.61 17.83 -17.44
N ASN A 74 -19.68 17.20 -16.93
CA ASN A 74 -20.57 16.32 -17.70
C ASN A 74 -19.79 15.27 -18.55
N GLY A 75 -18.56 14.97 -18.14
CA GLY A 75 -17.56 14.29 -18.94
C GLY A 75 -17.41 12.84 -18.51
N LYS A 76 -17.17 11.96 -19.48
CA LYS A 76 -16.73 10.60 -19.20
C LYS A 76 -15.26 10.64 -18.74
N PRO A 77 -14.83 9.75 -17.84
CA PRO A 77 -13.43 9.70 -17.43
C PRO A 77 -12.57 9.20 -18.60
N ASP A 78 -11.84 10.11 -19.26
CA ASP A 78 -10.93 9.80 -20.35
C ASP A 78 -9.47 10.02 -19.92
N THR A 79 -8.76 9.01 -19.40
CA THR A 79 -7.32 9.16 -19.09
C THR A 79 -6.48 7.86 -19.15
N THR A 80 -6.78 6.90 -20.03
CA THR A 80 -5.93 5.70 -20.22
C THR A 80 -4.45 6.06 -20.51
N ILE A 81 -4.22 7.11 -21.31
CA ILE A 81 -2.87 7.57 -21.66
C ILE A 81 -2.15 8.21 -20.46
N SER A 82 -2.85 9.02 -19.66
CA SER A 82 -2.26 9.63 -18.46
C SER A 82 -1.86 8.57 -17.44
N GLY A 83 -2.67 7.52 -17.28
CA GLY A 83 -2.34 6.38 -16.42
C GLY A 83 -1.07 5.65 -16.86
N LEU A 84 -0.88 5.44 -18.17
CA LEU A 84 0.33 4.84 -18.73
C LEU A 84 1.58 5.69 -18.49
N ILE A 85 1.51 7.00 -18.67
CA ILE A 85 2.64 7.91 -18.44
C ILE A 85 3.02 7.91 -16.95
N ILE A 86 2.05 8.12 -16.05
CA ILE A 86 2.29 8.22 -14.61
C ILE A 86 2.86 6.92 -14.05
N SER A 87 2.32 5.77 -14.45
CA SER A 87 2.81 4.47 -14.02
C SER A 87 4.21 4.17 -14.55
N SER A 88 4.51 4.52 -15.81
CA SER A 88 5.86 4.37 -16.38
C SER A 88 6.91 5.17 -15.59
N VAL A 89 6.61 6.44 -15.30
CA VAL A 89 7.50 7.32 -14.52
C VAL A 89 7.67 6.78 -13.10
N THR A 90 6.58 6.37 -12.45
CA THR A 90 6.62 5.82 -11.08
C THR A 90 7.46 4.55 -11.00
N ILE A 91 7.29 3.61 -11.94
CA ILE A 91 8.06 2.37 -11.98
C ILE A 91 9.55 2.67 -12.11
N PHE A 92 9.93 3.60 -12.98
CA PHE A 92 11.32 4.00 -13.16
C PHE A 92 11.95 4.54 -11.86
N PHE A 93 11.29 5.52 -11.23
CA PHE A 93 11.78 6.11 -9.98
C PHE A 93 11.81 5.11 -8.83
N MET A 94 10.78 4.29 -8.67
CA MET A 94 10.73 3.27 -7.61
C MET A 94 11.77 2.18 -7.81
N ALA A 95 12.03 1.76 -9.04
CA ALA A 95 13.11 0.82 -9.34
C ALA A 95 14.49 1.38 -8.96
N LEU A 96 14.74 2.67 -9.27
CA LEU A 96 15.98 3.35 -8.87
C LEU A 96 16.12 3.38 -7.34
N LEU A 97 15.07 3.78 -6.62
CA LEU A 97 15.07 3.82 -5.16
C LEU A 97 15.25 2.43 -4.54
N TRP A 98 14.61 1.41 -5.10
CA TRP A 98 14.76 0.03 -4.66
C TRP A 98 16.21 -0.45 -4.78
N LEU A 99 16.87 -0.19 -5.92
CA LEU A 99 18.27 -0.57 -6.13
C LEU A 99 19.20 0.11 -5.12
N MET A 100 18.99 1.40 -4.84
CA MET A 100 19.77 2.15 -3.86
C MET A 100 19.57 1.59 -2.45
N LYS A 101 18.32 1.43 -2.01
CA LYS A 101 17.98 0.89 -0.68
C LYS A 101 18.47 -0.54 -0.50
N PHE A 102 18.31 -1.39 -1.52
CA PHE A 102 18.74 -2.79 -1.47
C PHE A 102 20.25 -2.94 -1.35
N SER A 103 21.01 -2.12 -2.07
CA SER A 103 22.47 -2.12 -2.00
C SER A 103 22.96 -1.67 -0.63
N ILE A 104 22.41 -0.57 -0.11
CA ILE A 104 22.77 -0.01 1.20
C ILE A 104 22.36 -0.97 2.34
N ALA A 105 21.19 -1.59 2.25
CA ALA A 105 20.70 -2.55 3.24
C ALA A 105 21.66 -3.73 3.42
N LYS A 106 22.22 -4.26 2.32
CA LYS A 106 23.21 -5.35 2.37
C LYS A 106 24.53 -4.91 2.97
N LEU A 107 24.99 -3.70 2.65
CA LEU A 107 26.25 -3.17 3.17
C LEU A 107 26.18 -2.87 4.67
N LEU A 108 25.05 -2.35 5.16
CA LEU A 108 24.83 -2.03 6.57
C LEU A 108 24.34 -3.22 7.41
N ASN A 109 24.01 -4.35 6.77
CA ASN A 109 23.38 -5.52 7.40
C ASN A 109 22.22 -5.16 8.35
N SER A 110 21.42 -4.16 7.96
CA SER A 110 20.36 -3.57 8.79
C SER A 110 19.00 -4.15 8.41
N SER A 111 18.31 -4.74 9.38
CA SER A 111 16.96 -5.29 9.21
C SER A 111 15.93 -4.21 8.90
N THR A 112 16.07 -3.00 9.45
CA THR A 112 15.15 -1.88 9.20
C THR A 112 15.26 -1.36 7.76
N MET A 113 16.49 -1.15 7.26
CA MET A 113 16.71 -0.72 5.86
C MET A 113 16.30 -1.81 4.85
N MET A 114 16.48 -3.09 5.21
CA MET A 114 16.02 -4.21 4.39
C MET A 114 14.49 -4.26 4.31
N SER A 115 13.78 -3.96 5.40
CA SER A 115 12.31 -3.89 5.41
C SER A 115 11.78 -2.77 4.51
N ASP A 116 12.40 -1.58 4.56
CA ASP A 116 12.05 -0.44 3.70
C ASP A 116 12.29 -0.74 2.19
N SER A 117 13.35 -1.50 1.88
CA SER A 117 13.58 -2.00 0.51
C SER A 117 12.48 -2.97 0.05
N LYS A 118 12.01 -3.87 0.91
CA LYS A 118 10.90 -4.79 0.59
C LYS A 118 9.58 -4.05 0.35
N CYS A 119 9.28 -3.00 1.13
CA CYS A 119 8.11 -2.16 0.88
C CYS A 119 8.15 -1.54 -0.53
N THR A 120 9.31 -1.01 -0.93
CA THR A 120 9.51 -0.44 -2.28
C THR A 120 9.31 -1.50 -3.37
N LEU A 121 9.76 -2.74 -3.14
CA LEU A 121 9.53 -3.86 -4.06
C LEU A 121 8.03 -4.16 -4.23
N SER A 122 7.25 -4.16 -3.16
CA SER A 122 5.79 -4.34 -3.23
C SER A 122 5.12 -3.21 -4.01
N CYS A 123 5.56 -1.96 -3.83
CA CYS A 123 5.08 -0.83 -4.64
C CYS A 123 5.35 -1.02 -6.13
N ILE A 124 6.52 -1.55 -6.49
CA ILE A 124 6.85 -1.88 -7.89
C ILE A 124 5.90 -2.96 -8.42
N GLN A 125 5.58 -3.99 -7.64
CA GLN A 125 4.63 -5.03 -8.05
C GLN A 125 3.22 -4.47 -8.32
N ILE A 126 2.71 -3.61 -7.42
CA ILE A 126 1.39 -2.99 -7.57
C ILE A 126 1.35 -2.11 -8.83
N THR A 127 2.34 -1.26 -9.01
CA THR A 127 2.41 -0.35 -10.16
C THR A 127 2.59 -1.10 -11.47
N LEU A 128 3.31 -2.23 -11.47
CA LEU A 128 3.45 -3.11 -12.63
C LEU A 128 2.10 -3.72 -13.03
N VAL A 129 1.31 -4.21 -12.07
CA VAL A 129 -0.03 -4.76 -12.37
C VAL A 129 -0.95 -3.68 -12.96
N LEU A 130 -0.92 -2.46 -12.42
CA LEU A 130 -1.70 -1.34 -12.96
C LEU A 130 -1.23 -0.91 -14.35
N PHE A 131 0.08 -0.87 -14.59
CA PHE A 131 0.66 -0.57 -15.89
C PHE A 131 0.26 -1.60 -16.94
N LEU A 132 0.39 -2.89 -16.63
CA LEU A 132 -0.01 -3.98 -17.51
C LEU A 132 -1.51 -3.93 -17.81
N SER A 133 -2.34 -3.67 -16.80
CA SER A 133 -3.79 -3.54 -16.98
C SER A 133 -4.13 -2.41 -17.95
N SER A 134 -3.47 -1.25 -17.79
CA SER A 134 -3.63 -0.10 -18.69
C SER A 134 -3.12 -0.37 -20.10
N LEU A 135 -2.01 -1.10 -20.23
CA LEU A 135 -1.43 -1.49 -21.51
C LEU A 135 -2.35 -2.45 -22.27
N ILE A 136 -2.93 -3.45 -21.58
CA ILE A 136 -3.88 -4.38 -22.18
C ILE A 136 -5.14 -3.62 -22.63
N TYR A 137 -5.65 -2.70 -21.81
CA TYR A 137 -6.80 -1.86 -22.19
C TYR A 137 -6.50 -0.97 -23.42
N SER A 138 -5.24 -0.52 -23.57
CA SER A 138 -4.81 0.26 -24.74
C SER A 138 -4.72 -0.58 -26.02
N VAL A 139 -4.50 -1.90 -25.93
CA VAL A 139 -4.38 -2.80 -27.09
C VAL A 139 -5.73 -3.46 -27.41
N TRP A 140 -6.54 -3.76 -26.39
CA TRP A 140 -7.83 -4.41 -26.50
C TRP A 140 -8.93 -3.53 -25.87
N ASN A 141 -9.74 -2.91 -26.74
CA ASN A 141 -10.82 -1.99 -26.31
C ASN A 141 -11.99 -2.66 -25.57
N ASP A 142 -12.15 -4.00 -25.64
CA ASP A 142 -13.33 -4.72 -25.08
C ASP A 142 -13.05 -5.50 -23.77
N GLY A 143 -12.01 -5.11 -23.03
CA GLY A 143 -11.52 -5.83 -21.86
C GLY A 143 -12.29 -5.60 -20.54
N TRP A 144 -13.60 -5.86 -20.50
CA TRP A 144 -14.43 -5.65 -19.30
C TRP A 144 -13.99 -6.45 -18.04
N TRP A 145 -13.26 -7.55 -18.24
CA TRP A 145 -12.76 -8.42 -17.16
C TRP A 145 -11.40 -8.02 -16.60
N ILE A 146 -10.67 -7.11 -17.27
CA ILE A 146 -9.27 -6.79 -16.96
C ILE A 146 -9.15 -6.24 -15.53
N ASP A 147 -10.01 -5.29 -15.17
CA ASP A 147 -10.00 -4.66 -13.85
C ASP A 147 -10.26 -5.67 -12.71
N SER A 148 -11.22 -6.58 -12.91
CA SER A 148 -11.51 -7.65 -11.95
C SER A 148 -10.35 -8.63 -11.78
N VAL A 149 -9.67 -8.98 -12.88
CA VAL A 149 -8.47 -9.85 -12.83
C VAL A 149 -7.29 -9.13 -12.17
N ALA A 150 -7.08 -7.85 -12.47
CA ALA A 150 -6.05 -7.04 -11.84
C ALA A 150 -6.27 -6.94 -10.32
N ALA A 151 -7.50 -6.67 -9.89
CA ALA A 151 -7.88 -6.64 -8.47
C ALA A 151 -7.64 -7.99 -7.78
N LEU A 152 -7.94 -9.10 -8.45
CA LEU A 152 -7.68 -10.44 -7.92
C LEU A 152 -6.17 -10.70 -7.75
N ILE A 153 -5.36 -10.33 -8.74
CA ILE A 153 -3.90 -10.47 -8.69
C ILE A 153 -3.32 -9.62 -7.54
N LEU A 154 -3.74 -8.37 -7.42
CA LEU A 154 -3.30 -7.49 -6.32
C LEU A 154 -3.68 -8.06 -4.96
N GLY A 155 -4.93 -8.54 -4.81
CA GLY A 155 -5.40 -9.16 -3.57
C GLY A 155 -4.57 -10.38 -3.16
N LEU A 156 -4.20 -11.23 -4.12
CA LEU A 156 -3.33 -12.39 -3.88
C LEU A 156 -1.90 -12.00 -3.51
N LEU A 157 -1.33 -11.00 -4.19
CA LEU A 157 0.00 -10.49 -3.88
C LEU A 157 0.06 -9.91 -2.46
N PHE A 158 -0.89 -9.05 -2.11
CA PHE A 158 -0.96 -8.48 -0.75
C PHE A 158 -1.16 -9.54 0.32
N SER A 159 -2.05 -10.50 0.07
CA SER A 159 -2.28 -11.59 1.02
C SER A 159 -1.01 -12.40 1.26
N LYS A 160 -0.28 -12.72 0.20
CA LYS A 160 0.98 -13.47 0.29
C LYS A 160 2.05 -12.71 1.08
N GLU A 161 2.28 -11.45 0.74
CA GLU A 161 3.27 -10.62 1.44
C GLU A 161 2.87 -10.38 2.90
N GLY A 162 1.59 -10.08 3.16
CA GLY A 162 1.06 -9.88 4.51
C GLY A 162 1.19 -11.13 5.41
N ILE A 163 0.85 -12.31 4.89
CA ILE A 163 1.06 -13.58 5.62
C ILE A 163 2.56 -13.79 5.87
N GLY A 164 3.42 -13.48 4.90
CA GLY A 164 4.87 -13.52 5.05
C GLY A 164 5.38 -12.66 6.22
N MET A 165 4.83 -11.45 6.39
CA MET A 165 5.17 -10.58 7.52
C MET A 165 4.71 -11.13 8.86
N ILE A 166 3.48 -11.67 8.95
CA ILE A 166 2.97 -12.28 10.19
C ILE A 166 3.82 -13.49 10.58
N LEU A 167 4.23 -14.30 9.60
CA LEU A 167 5.10 -15.45 9.83
C LEU A 167 6.50 -15.01 10.28
N TRP A 168 7.06 -13.96 9.70
CA TRP A 168 8.35 -13.39 10.11
C TRP A 168 8.29 -12.82 11.53
N ALA A 169 7.22 -12.09 11.87
CA ALA A 169 7.00 -11.57 13.22
C ALA A 169 6.84 -12.67 14.29
N LYS A 170 6.37 -13.87 13.90
CA LYS A 170 6.28 -15.04 14.78
C LYS A 170 7.54 -15.93 14.78
N SER A 171 8.52 -15.64 13.93
CA SER A 171 9.74 -16.43 13.85
C SER A 171 10.68 -16.09 15.02
N LYS A 172 11.40 -17.09 15.53
CA LYS A 172 12.32 -16.93 16.67
C LYS A 172 13.46 -15.94 16.40
N ASP A 173 13.77 -15.72 15.13
CA ASP A 173 14.76 -14.74 14.67
C ASP A 173 14.33 -13.29 14.93
N PHE A 174 13.04 -13.05 15.23
CA PHE A 174 12.53 -11.72 15.58
C PHE A 174 12.94 -11.30 17.02
N ASP A 175 13.01 -12.27 17.94
CA ASP A 175 13.40 -12.04 19.34
C ASP A 175 14.93 -11.99 19.53
N GLU A 176 15.70 -12.53 18.58
CA GLU A 176 17.16 -12.41 18.57
C GLU A 176 17.59 -11.02 18.10
N CYS A 177 17.27 -9.99 18.89
CA CYS A 177 18.13 -8.82 19.02
C CYS A 177 19.42 -9.21 19.78
N LYS A 178 20.06 -10.31 19.37
CA LYS A 178 21.48 -10.50 19.65
C LYS A 178 22.24 -9.75 18.57
N ILE A 179 22.12 -8.42 18.62
CA ILE A 179 23.31 -7.63 18.40
C ILE A 179 24.21 -7.98 19.59
N THR A 180 24.92 -9.10 19.51
CA THR A 180 26.21 -9.19 20.18
C THR A 180 27.03 -8.13 19.47
N ILE A 181 26.91 -6.90 19.95
CA ILE A 181 27.86 -5.88 19.64
C ILE A 181 29.15 -6.50 20.11
N THR A 182 29.98 -6.91 19.16
CA THR A 182 31.39 -7.15 19.42
C THR A 182 32.03 -5.77 19.66
N SER A 183 31.49 -4.98 20.60
CA SER A 183 32.07 -3.76 21.13
C SER A 183 32.88 -4.02 22.38
N GLU A 184 32.84 -5.24 22.93
CA GLU A 184 33.79 -5.69 23.96
C GLU A 184 35.22 -5.86 23.42
N LYS A 185 35.47 -5.57 22.12
CA LYS A 185 36.84 -5.48 21.56
C LYS A 185 37.36 -4.07 21.29
N ILE A 186 36.56 -3.01 21.47
CA ILE A 186 37.03 -1.63 21.22
C ILE A 186 37.24 -0.85 22.52
N VAL A 187 36.54 -1.17 23.61
CA VAL A 187 36.74 -0.45 24.88
C VAL A 187 37.96 -0.96 25.67
N ASP A 188 38.34 -2.24 25.55
CA ASP A 188 39.52 -2.76 26.26
C ASP A 188 40.87 -2.36 25.65
N ASN A 189 40.90 -1.92 24.38
CA ASN A 189 42.16 -1.56 23.72
C ASN A 189 42.62 -0.11 23.99
N ASN A 190 41.81 0.67 24.71
CA ASN A 190 42.14 2.04 25.12
C ASN A 190 42.54 2.19 26.59
N ASN A 191 42.61 1.08 27.35
CA ASN A 191 43.05 1.08 28.75
C ASN A 191 44.38 0.35 29.01
N ILE A 192 45.15 0.01 27.97
CA ILE A 192 46.46 -0.69 28.11
C ILE A 192 47.60 0.06 27.40
N LYS A 193 47.43 1.34 27.08
CA LYS A 193 48.55 2.20 26.68
C LYS A 193 48.53 3.48 27.51
N GLU A 194 49.57 3.62 28.34
CA GLU A 194 50.04 4.84 29.02
C GLU A 194 49.77 5.02 30.52
N GLU A 195 49.63 3.93 31.28
CA GLU A 195 50.23 3.84 32.63
C GLU A 195 51.25 2.70 32.64
N GLY A 196 52.55 3.03 32.66
CA GLY A 196 53.61 2.09 33.01
C GLY A 196 54.56 1.67 31.89
N GLN A 197 55.35 2.62 31.37
CA GLN A 197 56.83 2.60 31.40
C GLN A 197 57.42 3.83 30.70
#